data_AF-M6W3W2-F1
#
_entry.id   AF-M6W3W2-F1
#
_cell.length_a   1.000
_cell.length_b   1.000
_cell.length_c   1.000
_cell.angle_alpha   90.00
_cell.angle_beta   90.00
_cell.angle_gamma   90.00
#
_symmetry.space_group_name_H-M   'P 1'
#
loop_
_entity.id
_entity.type
_entity.pdbx_description
1 polymer ?
#
loop_
_entity_poly.entity_id
_entity_poly.type
_entity_poly.pdbx_seq_one_letter_code
_entity_poly.pdbx_strand_id
1 'polypeptide(L)'
;MNLIKDVWIPVQRFSEKLEEISPFEITSRIENDSDPIMSLNAPRPDFNGALLQFLVGLLQAVFPPENETEWEDLFVNPPSPEVLKEAMEKVKSAFELFGDGPRFMQDTNLNEEDTVFDISALFIESPGENTIKLKKDFFIKRNSISQICEKCAGIGLFSFQTNSPSGGQGHLTSIRGGGPLTTFVTSKLKNPKKTLFGRNSGSTFFRNPTSKSTAKKRFRFNPSFLGPTRKSKIFNRKGKRPLPKIYIL
;
A
#
# COMPACT_ATOMS: atom_id res chain seq x y z
N MET A 1 -10.81 -3.71 11.96
CA MET A 1 -10.08 -2.51 11.52
C MET A 1 -10.39 -2.24 10.05
N ASN A 2 -10.82 -1.03 9.72
CA ASN A 2 -11.03 -0.54 8.35
C ASN A 2 -9.95 0.52 8.02
N LEU A 3 -9.15 0.25 6.98
CA LEU A 3 -8.00 1.10 6.62
C LEU A 3 -8.37 2.49 6.07
N ILE A 4 -9.65 2.76 5.78
CA ILE A 4 -10.13 4.10 5.38
C ILE A 4 -10.64 4.89 6.57
N LYS A 5 -11.38 4.27 7.49
CA LYS A 5 -12.08 4.96 8.58
C LYS A 5 -11.26 5.14 9.84
N ASP A 6 -10.44 4.14 10.15
CA ASP A 6 -9.74 4.11 11.41
C ASP A 6 -8.49 5.01 11.35
N VAL A 7 -8.02 5.42 12.51
CA VAL A 7 -6.79 6.19 12.68
C VAL A 7 -5.63 5.23 12.86
N TRP A 8 -4.68 5.18 11.92
CA TRP A 8 -3.63 4.14 11.95
C TRP A 8 -2.33 4.47 11.23
N ILE A 9 -2.27 5.56 10.45
CA ILE A 9 -1.08 5.94 9.70
C ILE A 9 -0.24 6.86 10.58
N PRO A 10 0.95 6.42 11.03
CA PRO A 10 1.78 7.23 11.89
C PRO A 10 2.44 8.37 11.10
N VAL A 11 2.39 9.57 11.66
CA VAL A 11 2.92 10.79 11.05
C VAL A 11 3.67 11.63 12.08
N GLN A 12 4.53 12.51 11.58
CA GLN A 12 5.13 13.60 12.33
C GLN A 12 4.67 14.93 11.75
N ARG A 13 4.20 15.83 12.62
CA ARG A 13 3.78 17.18 12.24
C ARG A 13 4.93 18.18 12.28
N PHE A 14 4.67 19.39 11.78
CA PHE A 14 5.61 20.51 11.82
C PHE A 14 6.04 20.86 13.24
N SER A 15 5.13 20.75 14.21
CA SER A 15 5.38 20.89 15.64
C SER A 15 6.24 19.78 16.25
N GLU A 16 6.71 18.83 15.44
CA GLU A 16 7.38 17.58 15.85
C GLU A 16 6.48 16.58 16.60
N LYS A 17 5.20 16.92 16.80
CA LYS A 17 4.22 16.03 17.40
C LYS A 17 4.07 14.76 16.56
N LEU A 18 4.20 13.62 17.23
CA LEU A 18 3.91 12.30 16.67
C LEU A 18 2.45 11.97 16.95
N GLU A 19 1.71 11.62 15.90
CA GLU A 19 0.35 11.11 16.04
C GLU A 19 0.01 10.16 14.89
N GLU A 20 -1.17 9.56 14.96
CA GLU A 20 -1.70 8.73 13.91
C GLU A 20 -2.87 9.46 13.25
N ILE A 21 -3.07 9.20 11.96
CA ILE A 21 -4.16 9.76 11.17
C ILE A 21 -4.88 8.67 10.39
N SER A 22 -6.10 8.96 9.96
CA SER A 22 -6.81 8.25 8.90
C SER A 22 -6.31 8.74 7.52
N PRO A 23 -6.42 7.96 6.43
CA PRO A 23 -5.93 8.38 5.11
C PRO A 23 -6.51 9.71 4.61
N PHE A 24 -7.78 10.00 4.91
CA PHE A 24 -8.43 11.24 4.49
C PHE A 24 -7.94 12.47 5.28
N GLU A 25 -7.26 12.30 6.40
CA GLU A 25 -6.71 13.39 7.22
C GLU A 25 -5.31 13.81 6.76
N ILE A 26 -4.82 13.30 5.63
CA ILE A 26 -3.50 13.63 5.08
C ILE A 26 -3.34 15.13 4.76
N THR A 27 -4.45 15.83 4.54
CA THR A 27 -4.50 17.29 4.32
C THR A 27 -4.88 18.09 5.57
N SER A 28 -5.01 17.43 6.74
CA SER A 28 -5.43 18.08 7.98
C SER A 28 -4.43 19.11 8.48
N ARG A 29 -4.95 20.25 8.98
CA ARG A 29 -4.17 21.36 9.60
C ARG A 29 -3.12 22.00 8.67
N ILE A 30 -3.35 21.92 7.36
CA ILE A 30 -2.57 22.66 6.36
C ILE A 30 -3.03 24.11 6.26
N GLU A 31 -4.33 24.34 6.46
CA GLU A 31 -4.88 25.69 6.46
C GLU A 31 -4.19 26.58 7.50
N ASN A 32 -3.86 27.79 7.06
CA ASN A 32 -3.19 28.81 7.86
C ASN A 32 -1.87 28.34 8.52
N ASP A 33 -1.17 27.37 7.90
CA ASP A 33 0.16 26.96 8.33
C ASP A 33 0.21 26.46 9.78
N SER A 34 -0.93 25.96 10.30
CA SER A 34 -1.10 25.74 11.74
C SER A 34 -0.21 24.63 12.27
N ASP A 35 -0.32 23.41 11.70
CA ASP A 35 0.53 22.29 12.06
C ASP A 35 0.47 21.16 11.01
N PRO A 36 0.98 21.37 9.78
CA PRO A 36 0.88 20.39 8.70
C PRO A 36 1.67 19.11 8.99
N ILE A 37 1.32 18.04 8.28
CA ILE A 37 2.07 16.78 8.30
C ILE A 37 3.35 16.96 7.47
N MET A 38 4.47 16.54 8.05
CA MET A 38 5.82 16.69 7.46
C MET A 38 6.37 15.37 6.93
N SER A 39 6.09 14.29 7.65
CA SER A 39 6.57 12.95 7.28
C SER A 39 5.69 11.85 7.82
N LEU A 40 5.79 10.69 7.17
CA LEU A 40 5.33 9.43 7.73
C LEU A 40 6.35 8.97 8.79
N ASN A 41 5.85 8.40 9.88
CA ASN A 41 6.65 7.97 11.02
C ASN A 41 6.40 6.50 11.37
N ALA A 42 6.37 5.63 10.35
CA ALA A 42 6.27 4.19 10.58
C ALA A 42 7.51 3.66 11.30
N PRO A 43 7.39 2.56 12.06
CA PRO A 43 8.51 1.98 12.80
C PRO A 43 9.62 1.42 11.89
N ARG A 44 9.37 1.31 10.59
CA ARG A 44 10.33 0.80 9.60
C ARG A 44 10.38 1.68 8.35
N PRO A 45 11.56 1.89 7.73
CA PRO A 45 11.69 2.67 6.51
C PRO A 45 10.95 2.09 5.29
N ASP A 46 10.95 0.76 5.14
CA ASP A 46 10.19 0.07 4.08
C ASP A 46 8.68 0.31 4.21
N PHE A 47 8.19 0.39 5.46
CA PHE A 47 6.80 0.72 5.76
C PHE A 47 6.45 2.16 5.40
N ASN A 48 7.34 3.13 5.62
CA ASN A 48 7.13 4.50 5.14
C ASN A 48 7.00 4.55 3.61
N GLY A 49 7.86 3.81 2.88
CA GLY A 49 7.76 3.70 1.43
C GLY A 49 6.45 3.04 0.97
N ALA A 50 6.02 1.99 1.65
CA ALA A 50 4.76 1.30 1.38
C ALA A 50 3.53 2.18 1.65
N LEU A 51 3.51 2.89 2.78
CA LEU A 51 2.43 3.83 3.13
C LEU A 51 2.31 4.98 2.12
N LEU A 52 3.45 5.51 1.64
CA LEU A 52 3.42 6.53 0.60
C LEU A 52 2.82 5.98 -0.71
N GLN A 53 3.21 4.77 -1.13
CA GLN A 53 2.59 4.10 -2.28
C GLN A 53 1.09 3.86 -2.08
N PHE A 54 0.69 3.45 -0.87
CA PHE A 54 -0.71 3.23 -0.50
C PHE A 54 -1.53 4.52 -0.62
N LEU A 55 -1.09 5.61 -0.01
CA LEU A 55 -1.81 6.88 -0.02
C LEU A 55 -1.92 7.47 -1.44
N VAL A 56 -0.83 7.42 -2.21
CA VAL A 56 -0.80 7.87 -3.60
C VAL A 56 -1.74 7.03 -4.46
N GLY A 57 -1.68 5.69 -4.32
CA GLY A 57 -2.54 4.77 -5.07
C GLY A 57 -4.02 4.93 -4.71
N LEU A 58 -4.33 5.11 -3.44
CA LEU A 58 -5.70 5.35 -2.95
C LEU A 58 -6.26 6.66 -3.54
N LEU A 59 -5.51 7.76 -3.43
CA LEU A 59 -5.95 9.06 -3.95
C LEU A 59 -6.15 9.02 -5.46
N GLN A 60 -5.22 8.41 -6.20
CA GLN A 60 -5.37 8.23 -7.65
C GLN A 60 -6.59 7.38 -8.04
N ALA A 61 -7.00 6.45 -7.19
CA ALA A 61 -8.16 5.61 -7.46
C ALA A 61 -9.50 6.31 -7.19
N VAL A 62 -9.57 7.15 -6.16
CA VAL A 62 -10.84 7.72 -5.66
C VAL A 62 -11.02 9.21 -5.95
N PHE A 63 -9.92 9.94 -6.16
CA PHE A 63 -9.91 11.39 -6.39
C PHE A 63 -8.89 11.76 -7.50
N PRO A 64 -8.96 11.18 -8.71
CA PRO A 64 -8.05 11.56 -9.79
C PRO A 64 -8.42 12.94 -10.37
N PRO A 65 -7.44 13.83 -10.63
CA PRO A 65 -7.69 15.07 -11.35
C PRO A 65 -8.10 14.78 -12.80
N GLU A 66 -8.96 15.61 -13.35
CA GLU A 66 -9.48 15.50 -14.71
C GLU A 66 -8.48 15.96 -15.76
N ASN A 67 -7.65 16.95 -15.42
CA ASN A 67 -6.68 17.55 -16.32
C ASN A 67 -5.51 18.19 -15.55
N GLU A 68 -4.53 18.71 -16.29
CA GLU A 68 -3.31 19.29 -15.72
C GLU A 68 -3.61 20.56 -14.92
N THR A 69 -4.55 21.39 -15.36
CA THR A 69 -4.97 22.60 -14.64
C THR A 69 -5.57 22.25 -13.28
N GLU A 70 -6.50 21.30 -13.22
CA GLU A 70 -7.06 20.85 -11.94
C GLU A 70 -5.99 20.20 -11.05
N TRP A 71 -5.03 19.47 -11.63
CA TRP A 71 -3.89 18.94 -10.88
C TRP A 71 -3.06 20.05 -10.22
N GLU A 72 -2.77 21.13 -10.95
CA GLU A 72 -2.04 22.30 -10.41
C GLU A 72 -2.86 23.01 -9.32
N ASP A 73 -4.16 23.20 -9.55
CA ASP A 73 -5.05 23.83 -8.59
C ASP A 73 -5.13 23.04 -7.28
N LEU A 74 -5.29 21.72 -7.35
CA LEU A 74 -5.31 20.82 -6.18
C LEU A 74 -3.94 20.71 -5.50
N PHE A 75 -2.86 20.92 -6.25
CA PHE A 75 -1.50 20.95 -5.68
C PHE A 75 -1.29 22.19 -4.82
N VAL A 76 -1.80 23.35 -5.26
CA VAL A 76 -1.71 24.62 -4.51
C VAL A 76 -2.75 24.66 -3.39
N ASN A 77 -3.98 24.24 -3.67
CA ASN A 77 -5.12 24.26 -2.77
C ASN A 77 -5.62 22.82 -2.55
N PRO A 78 -4.97 22.06 -1.64
CA PRO A 78 -5.35 20.69 -1.38
C PRO A 78 -6.80 20.58 -0.85
N PRO A 79 -7.51 19.50 -1.19
CA PRO A 79 -8.89 19.30 -0.72
C PRO A 79 -8.92 19.13 0.80
N SER A 80 -10.03 19.55 1.43
CA SER A 80 -10.22 19.37 2.86
C SER A 80 -10.36 17.89 3.24
N PRO A 81 -10.10 17.51 4.50
CA PRO A 81 -10.29 16.13 4.96
C PRO A 81 -11.70 15.59 4.73
N GLU A 82 -12.72 16.46 4.78
CA GLU A 82 -14.12 16.10 4.55
C GLU A 82 -14.37 15.68 3.10
N VAL A 83 -13.81 16.43 2.14
CA VAL A 83 -13.89 16.11 0.71
C VAL A 83 -13.18 14.78 0.43
N LEU A 84 -11.99 14.59 0.99
CA LEU A 84 -11.25 13.33 0.85
C LEU A 84 -12.00 12.16 1.49
N LYS A 85 -12.61 12.36 2.65
CA LYS A 85 -13.39 11.34 3.35
C LYS A 85 -14.58 10.90 2.50
N GLU A 86 -15.34 11.83 1.93
CA GLU A 86 -16.46 11.49 1.06
C GLU A 86 -16.02 10.69 -0.17
N ALA A 87 -14.88 11.03 -0.78
CA ALA A 87 -14.32 10.30 -1.91
C ALA A 87 -13.88 8.88 -1.52
N MET A 88 -13.15 8.74 -0.41
CA MET A 88 -12.62 7.45 0.06
C MET A 88 -13.70 6.52 0.64
N GLU A 89 -14.77 7.07 1.22
CA GLU A 89 -15.87 6.27 1.78
C GLU A 89 -16.58 5.41 0.73
N LYS A 90 -16.54 5.81 -0.55
CA LYS A 90 -17.11 5.06 -1.67
C LYS A 90 -16.45 3.69 -1.87
N VAL A 91 -15.22 3.51 -1.37
CA VAL A 91 -14.45 2.27 -1.49
C VAL A 91 -14.24 1.55 -0.16
N LYS A 92 -14.79 2.05 0.95
CA LYS A 92 -14.52 1.56 2.32
C LYS A 92 -14.67 0.05 2.51
N SER A 93 -15.62 -0.57 1.82
CA SER A 93 -15.88 -2.02 1.91
C SER A 93 -14.72 -2.87 1.40
N ALA A 94 -13.83 -2.31 0.57
CA ALA A 94 -12.63 -2.99 0.08
C ALA A 94 -11.44 -2.89 1.05
N PHE A 95 -11.56 -2.10 2.12
CA PHE A 95 -10.45 -1.81 3.02
C PHE A 95 -10.67 -2.39 4.43
N GLU A 96 -11.56 -3.37 4.56
CA GLU A 96 -11.69 -4.16 5.78
C GLU A 96 -10.49 -5.12 5.90
N LEU A 97 -9.63 -4.92 6.90
CA LEU A 97 -8.46 -5.77 7.10
C LEU A 97 -8.81 -7.12 7.75
N PHE A 98 -9.84 -7.10 8.60
CA PHE A 98 -10.34 -8.25 9.36
C PHE A 98 -11.86 -8.29 9.28
N GLY A 99 -12.44 -9.45 9.63
CA GLY A 99 -13.88 -9.68 9.62
C GLY A 99 -14.30 -10.70 8.57
N ASP A 100 -15.61 -10.81 8.40
CA ASP A 100 -16.25 -11.75 7.49
C ASP A 100 -16.25 -11.21 6.05
N GLY A 101 -16.23 -12.13 5.08
CA GLY A 101 -16.25 -11.80 3.66
C GLY A 101 -14.88 -11.37 3.10
N PRO A 102 -14.87 -10.63 1.97
CA PRO A 102 -13.64 -10.16 1.34
C PRO A 102 -12.84 -9.23 2.24
N ARG A 103 -11.55 -9.55 2.43
CA ARG A 103 -10.61 -8.74 3.22
C ARG A 103 -9.57 -8.10 2.34
N PHE A 104 -9.07 -6.95 2.77
CA PHE A 104 -8.06 -6.17 2.07
C PHE A 104 -6.85 -7.03 1.73
N MET A 105 -6.57 -7.20 0.43
CA MET A 105 -5.43 -7.94 -0.12
C MET A 105 -5.27 -9.38 0.41
N GLN A 106 -6.37 -10.06 0.68
CA GLN A 106 -6.37 -11.47 1.12
C GLN A 106 -7.24 -12.31 0.19
N ASP A 107 -6.81 -13.55 -0.09
CA ASP A 107 -7.63 -14.50 -0.87
C ASP A 107 -8.82 -14.96 -0.02
N THR A 108 -9.98 -15.05 -0.67
CA THR A 108 -11.23 -15.53 -0.08
C THR A 108 -11.35 -17.06 -0.15
N ASN A 109 -10.50 -17.74 -0.91
CA ASN A 109 -10.56 -19.20 -1.16
C ASN A 109 -9.47 -19.98 -0.42
N LEU A 110 -9.10 -19.55 0.79
CA LEU A 110 -8.17 -20.29 1.64
C LEU A 110 -8.86 -21.53 2.21
N ASN A 111 -8.20 -22.68 2.15
CA ASN A 111 -8.68 -23.96 2.69
C ASN A 111 -7.89 -24.30 3.96
N GLU A 112 -8.48 -25.10 4.85
CA GLU A 112 -7.82 -25.55 6.08
C GLU A 112 -6.55 -26.37 5.82
N GLU A 113 -6.43 -26.95 4.63
CA GLU A 113 -5.27 -27.73 4.19
C GLU A 113 -4.11 -26.86 3.66
N ASP A 114 -4.32 -25.55 3.46
CA ASP A 114 -3.28 -24.65 2.97
C ASP A 114 -2.16 -24.46 4.02
N THR A 115 -0.93 -24.30 3.53
CA THR A 115 0.24 -24.12 4.41
C THR A 115 0.10 -22.85 5.26
N VAL A 116 0.13 -23.02 6.58
CA VAL A 116 0.17 -21.91 7.53
C VAL A 116 1.61 -21.42 7.67
N PHE A 117 1.84 -20.15 7.34
CA PHE A 117 3.11 -19.48 7.54
C PHE A 117 3.11 -18.70 8.85
N ASP A 118 4.30 -18.55 9.45
CA ASP A 118 4.49 -17.66 10.58
C ASP A 118 4.28 -16.18 10.15
N ILE A 119 3.83 -15.34 11.08
CA ILE A 119 3.58 -13.91 10.79
C ILE A 119 4.84 -13.17 10.31
N SER A 120 6.03 -13.64 10.70
CA SER A 120 7.29 -13.12 10.20
C SER A 120 7.43 -13.27 8.69
N ALA A 121 6.79 -14.25 8.04
CA ALA A 121 6.83 -14.44 6.59
C ALA A 121 6.23 -13.26 5.80
N LEU A 122 5.46 -12.38 6.45
CA LEU A 122 4.95 -11.14 5.86
C LEU A 122 6.06 -10.11 5.57
N PHE A 123 7.23 -10.28 6.16
CA PHE A 123 8.32 -9.31 6.09
C PHE A 123 9.43 -9.77 5.15
N ILE A 124 9.93 -8.84 4.33
CA ILE A 124 10.84 -9.12 3.20
C ILE A 124 12.19 -9.70 3.67
N GLU A 125 12.63 -9.35 4.88
CA GLU A 125 13.86 -9.85 5.47
C GLU A 125 13.76 -11.27 6.02
N SER A 126 12.54 -11.80 6.16
CA SER A 126 12.35 -13.12 6.76
C SER A 126 12.89 -14.21 5.84
N PRO A 127 13.60 -15.20 6.40
CA PRO A 127 14.25 -16.21 5.59
C PRO A 127 13.19 -17.13 4.97
N GLY A 128 13.22 -17.26 3.65
CA GLY A 128 12.40 -18.25 2.94
C GLY A 128 12.80 -19.69 3.28
N GLU A 129 11.96 -20.65 2.90
CA GLU A 129 12.11 -22.06 3.25
C GLU A 129 13.48 -22.64 2.87
N ASN A 130 13.98 -22.34 1.66
CA ASN A 130 15.31 -22.79 1.22
C ASN A 130 16.45 -22.13 1.99
N THR A 131 16.29 -20.87 2.39
CA THR A 131 17.29 -20.16 3.20
C THR A 131 17.43 -20.84 4.56
N ILE A 132 16.31 -21.23 5.18
CA ILE A 132 16.27 -21.97 6.45
C ILE A 132 16.87 -23.38 6.28
N LYS A 133 16.41 -24.14 5.27
CA LYS A 133 16.88 -25.53 5.01
C LYS A 133 18.37 -25.60 4.76
N LEU A 134 18.91 -24.64 4.00
CA LEU A 134 20.33 -24.55 3.68
C LEU A 134 21.15 -23.79 4.73
N LYS A 135 20.54 -23.36 5.84
CA LYS A 135 21.17 -22.59 6.92
C LYS A 135 21.91 -21.34 6.44
N LYS A 136 21.32 -20.62 5.47
CA LYS A 136 21.87 -19.40 4.87
C LYS A 136 21.41 -18.12 5.58
N ASP A 137 20.68 -18.24 6.66
CA ASP A 137 20.07 -17.16 7.45
C ASP A 137 20.93 -16.75 8.65
N PHE A 138 22.26 -16.86 8.54
CA PHE A 138 23.20 -16.70 9.65
C PHE A 138 23.09 -15.36 10.42
N PHE A 139 22.70 -14.29 9.71
CA PHE A 139 22.55 -12.96 10.29
C PHE A 139 21.11 -12.61 10.71
N ILE A 140 20.15 -13.52 10.48
CA ILE A 140 18.74 -13.29 10.80
C ILE A 140 18.41 -13.99 12.11
N LYS A 141 17.95 -13.20 13.09
CA LYS A 141 17.43 -13.75 14.35
C LYS A 141 16.06 -14.38 14.10
N ARG A 142 16.01 -15.71 14.12
CA ARG A 142 14.77 -16.48 14.04
C ARG A 142 13.85 -16.13 15.21
N ASN A 143 12.53 -16.24 14.99
CA ASN A 143 11.49 -16.00 15.99
C ASN A 143 11.53 -14.60 16.61
N SER A 144 12.11 -13.61 15.92
CA SER A 144 12.16 -12.22 16.38
C SER A 144 10.80 -11.52 16.27
N ILE A 145 9.93 -11.99 15.36
CA ILE A 145 8.58 -11.47 15.16
C ILE A 145 7.60 -12.63 15.36
N SER A 146 7.02 -12.72 16.55
CA SER A 146 5.97 -13.71 16.87
C SER A 146 4.56 -13.11 16.89
N GLN A 147 4.48 -11.80 17.04
CA GLN A 147 3.24 -11.03 17.11
C GLN A 147 3.44 -9.69 16.43
N ILE A 148 2.36 -9.12 15.91
CA ILE A 148 2.37 -7.83 15.25
C ILE A 148 1.08 -7.08 15.57
N CYS A 149 1.14 -5.76 15.56
CA CYS A 149 -0.05 -4.95 15.74
C CYS A 149 -0.97 -5.01 14.51
N GLU A 150 -2.28 -4.83 14.68
CA GLU A 150 -3.26 -4.90 13.57
C GLU A 150 -2.92 -3.95 12.41
N LYS A 151 -2.67 -2.68 12.71
CA LYS A 151 -2.23 -1.68 11.72
C LYS A 151 -0.92 -2.07 11.05
N CYS A 152 0.02 -2.64 11.80
CA CYS A 152 1.30 -3.12 11.30
C CYS A 152 1.09 -4.26 10.29
N ALA A 153 0.11 -5.15 10.52
CA ALA A 153 -0.24 -6.23 9.60
C ALA A 153 -0.80 -5.67 8.30
N GLY A 154 -1.63 -4.62 8.36
CA GLY A 154 -2.12 -3.91 7.17
C GLY A 154 -0.98 -3.30 6.34
N ILE A 155 -0.02 -2.61 6.98
CA ILE A 155 1.16 -2.07 6.28
C ILE A 155 2.03 -3.19 5.71
N GLY A 156 2.29 -4.22 6.52
CA GLY A 156 3.11 -5.36 6.14
C GLY A 156 2.54 -6.09 4.93
N LEU A 157 1.23 -6.34 4.92
CA LEU A 157 0.53 -6.96 3.80
C LEU A 157 0.64 -6.13 2.53
N PHE A 158 0.35 -4.82 2.60
CA PHE A 158 0.49 -3.96 1.44
C PHE A 158 1.94 -3.89 0.94
N SER A 159 2.90 -3.75 1.85
CA SER A 159 4.33 -3.74 1.51
C SER A 159 4.75 -5.04 0.84
N PHE A 160 4.30 -6.17 1.38
CA PHE A 160 4.60 -7.50 0.85
C PHE A 160 4.06 -7.64 -0.59
N GLN A 161 2.79 -7.34 -0.84
CA GLN A 161 2.20 -7.48 -2.18
C GLN A 161 2.80 -6.53 -3.22
N THR A 162 3.30 -5.37 -2.78
CA THR A 162 3.80 -4.33 -3.69
C THR A 162 5.30 -4.42 -3.94
N ASN A 163 6.09 -4.82 -2.95
CA ASN A 163 7.54 -4.65 -2.93
C ASN A 163 8.32 -5.96 -2.74
N SER A 164 7.67 -7.06 -2.35
CA SER A 164 8.41 -8.31 -2.08
C SER A 164 9.10 -8.87 -3.33
N PRO A 165 10.26 -9.51 -3.15
CA PRO A 165 10.88 -10.32 -4.20
C PRO A 165 10.02 -11.55 -4.52
N SER A 166 10.41 -12.30 -5.54
CA SER A 166 9.75 -13.58 -5.85
C SER A 166 9.92 -14.56 -4.68
N GLY A 167 8.80 -15.06 -4.14
CA GLY A 167 8.77 -16.08 -3.08
C GLY A 167 9.14 -17.49 -3.55
N GLY A 168 9.54 -17.67 -4.81
CA GLY A 168 9.88 -18.97 -5.39
C GLY A 168 8.71 -19.64 -6.11
N GLN A 169 8.82 -20.94 -6.33
CA GLN A 169 7.87 -21.67 -7.18
C GLN A 169 6.48 -21.71 -6.53
N GLY A 170 5.48 -21.17 -7.24
CA GLY A 170 4.09 -21.16 -6.79
C GLY A 170 3.62 -19.79 -6.28
N HIS A 171 4.54 -18.90 -5.91
CA HIS A 171 4.23 -17.52 -5.54
C HIS A 171 4.33 -16.58 -6.76
N LEU A 172 3.31 -15.76 -6.95
CA LEU A 172 3.34 -14.68 -7.94
C LEU A 172 3.97 -13.44 -7.33
N THR A 173 4.48 -12.57 -8.20
CA THR A 173 4.98 -11.25 -7.82
C THR A 173 3.99 -10.17 -8.22
N SER A 174 4.23 -8.95 -7.74
CA SER A 174 3.45 -7.77 -8.13
C SER A 174 3.43 -7.59 -9.66
N ILE A 175 2.50 -6.78 -10.16
CA ILE A 175 2.45 -6.38 -11.58
C ILE A 175 3.73 -5.70 -12.08
N ARG A 176 4.59 -5.21 -11.18
CA ARG A 176 5.88 -4.59 -11.49
C ARG A 176 7.05 -5.59 -11.43
N GLY A 177 6.77 -6.87 -11.22
CA GLY A 177 7.78 -7.90 -10.96
C GLY A 177 8.10 -8.04 -9.46
N GLY A 178 9.15 -8.83 -9.17
CA GLY A 178 9.62 -9.07 -7.80
C GLY A 178 10.69 -8.05 -7.40
N GLY A 179 10.54 -7.45 -6.22
CA GLY A 179 11.48 -6.45 -5.69
C GLY A 179 11.56 -5.17 -6.53
N PRO A 180 10.44 -4.54 -6.93
CA PRO A 180 10.48 -3.34 -7.76
C PRO A 180 11.10 -2.14 -7.03
N LEU A 181 11.84 -1.32 -7.77
CA LEU A 181 12.29 -0.02 -7.28
C LEU A 181 11.17 1.01 -7.46
N THR A 182 10.80 1.68 -6.36
CA THR A 182 9.84 2.80 -6.39
C THR A 182 10.57 4.11 -6.16
N THR A 183 10.37 5.07 -7.06
CA THR A 183 10.94 6.42 -6.97
C THR A 183 9.82 7.43 -6.82
N PHE A 184 9.96 8.34 -5.85
CA PHE A 184 9.04 9.45 -5.64
C PHE A 184 9.72 10.78 -5.95
N VAL A 185 8.94 11.74 -6.45
CA VAL A 185 9.41 13.11 -6.61
C VAL A 185 9.20 13.84 -5.29
N THR A 186 10.25 14.47 -4.78
CA THR A 186 10.18 15.34 -3.61
C THR A 186 10.48 16.76 -4.04
N SER A 187 9.66 17.70 -3.59
CA SER A 187 9.95 19.12 -3.68
C SER A 187 10.61 19.58 -2.39
N LYS A 188 11.70 20.36 -2.49
CA LYS A 188 12.27 21.10 -1.36
C LYS A 188 11.71 22.52 -1.44
N LEU A 189 10.56 22.74 -0.82
CA LEU A 189 9.93 24.06 -0.83
C LEU A 189 10.57 24.96 0.23
N LYS A 190 10.73 26.25 -0.10
CA LYS A 190 11.40 27.26 0.73
C LYS A 190 10.65 27.56 2.04
N ASN A 191 9.33 27.33 2.09
CA ASN A 191 8.50 27.50 3.28
C ASN A 191 7.77 26.18 3.60
N PRO A 192 8.23 25.40 4.60
CA PRO A 192 7.62 24.11 4.95
C PRO A 192 6.20 24.22 5.52
N LYS A 193 5.82 25.41 5.99
CA LYS A 193 4.51 25.68 6.58
C LYS A 193 3.40 25.85 5.55
N LYS A 194 3.71 26.46 4.38
CA LYS A 194 2.76 26.88 3.34
C LYS A 194 2.37 25.81 2.34
N THR A 195 2.94 24.62 2.43
CA THR A 195 2.73 23.63 1.38
C THR A 195 2.89 22.22 1.91
N LEU A 196 1.98 21.37 1.47
CA LEU A 196 1.90 19.94 1.71
C LEU A 196 3.31 19.31 1.63
N PHE A 197 3.79 18.80 2.77
CA PHE A 197 5.08 18.15 3.01
C PHE A 197 6.35 19.01 2.85
N GLY A 198 6.64 19.79 3.90
CA GLY A 198 8.00 20.26 4.15
C GLY A 198 8.91 19.11 4.59
N ARG A 199 10.06 18.97 3.93
CA ARG A 199 11.14 17.98 4.16
C ARG A 199 10.76 16.50 3.91
N ASN A 200 11.28 16.00 2.79
CA ASN A 200 11.60 14.60 2.47
C ASN A 200 10.45 13.59 2.28
N SER A 201 9.17 14.00 2.24
CA SER A 201 8.06 13.04 2.11
C SER A 201 7.00 13.49 1.11
N GLY A 202 7.11 13.11 -0.17
CA GLY A 202 5.96 13.02 -1.07
C GLY A 202 5.31 14.34 -1.53
N SER A 203 5.81 14.94 -2.60
CA SER A 203 5.08 15.96 -3.37
C SER A 203 4.42 15.36 -4.63
N THR A 204 3.98 14.10 -4.57
CA THR A 204 3.45 13.37 -5.75
C THR A 204 2.17 12.60 -5.43
N PHE A 205 1.21 13.25 -4.76
CA PHE A 205 -0.08 12.61 -4.49
C PHE A 205 -0.91 12.46 -5.76
N PHE A 206 -0.82 13.44 -6.67
CA PHE A 206 -1.49 13.39 -7.94
C PHE A 206 -0.49 13.10 -9.06
N ARG A 207 -0.83 12.19 -9.96
CA ARG A 207 -0.07 11.96 -11.21
C ARG A 207 -0.40 13.11 -12.17
N ASN A 208 0.61 13.79 -12.72
CA ASN A 208 0.36 14.73 -13.81
C ASN A 208 -0.22 13.93 -15.01
N PRO A 209 -1.41 14.30 -15.52
CA PRO A 209 -2.10 13.55 -16.56
C PRO A 209 -1.39 13.53 -17.93
N THR A 210 -0.31 14.30 -18.12
CA THR A 210 0.49 14.34 -19.37
C THR A 210 1.18 13.01 -19.72
N SER A 211 1.25 12.05 -18.79
CA SER A 211 1.68 10.69 -19.09
C SER A 211 0.64 9.98 -19.96
N LYS A 212 0.87 9.96 -21.29
CA LYS A 212 0.12 9.25 -22.35
C LYS A 212 -0.49 7.91 -21.90
N SER A 213 -1.67 7.96 -21.30
CA SER A 213 -2.62 6.86 -21.24
C SER A 213 -3.75 7.25 -22.17
N THR A 214 -3.84 6.60 -23.32
CA THR A 214 -4.91 6.78 -24.33
C THR A 214 -6.29 6.30 -23.84
N ALA A 215 -6.40 5.87 -22.58
CA ALA A 215 -7.65 5.40 -22.01
C ALA A 215 -8.54 6.57 -21.55
N LYS A 216 -9.40 7.06 -22.45
CA LYS A 216 -10.57 7.91 -22.13
C LYS A 216 -11.59 7.26 -21.16
N LYS A 217 -11.37 6.01 -20.72
CA LYS A 217 -12.26 5.30 -19.80
C LYS A 217 -11.72 5.41 -18.38
N ARG A 218 -12.45 6.10 -17.49
CA ARG A 218 -12.33 5.90 -16.04
C ARG A 218 -12.60 4.42 -15.77
N PHE A 219 -11.55 3.67 -15.41
CA PHE A 219 -11.72 2.29 -14.96
C PHE A 219 -12.44 2.32 -13.61
N ARG A 220 -13.50 1.53 -13.45
CA ARG A 220 -14.15 1.38 -12.13
C ARG A 220 -13.15 0.75 -11.17
N PHE A 221 -13.00 1.30 -9.98
CA PHE A 221 -12.24 0.69 -8.90
C PHE A 221 -12.90 -0.65 -8.55
N ASN A 222 -12.24 -1.75 -8.91
CA ASN A 222 -12.69 -3.11 -8.60
C ASN A 222 -11.46 -3.95 -8.23
N PRO A 223 -11.03 -3.91 -6.94
CA PRO A 223 -9.87 -4.65 -6.48
C PRO A 223 -10.04 -6.15 -6.68
N SER A 224 -8.92 -6.81 -6.97
CA SER A 224 -8.88 -8.26 -7.22
C SER A 224 -9.35 -9.08 -6.02
N PHE A 225 -9.15 -8.60 -4.80
CA PHE A 225 -9.52 -9.30 -3.58
C PHE A 225 -11.02 -9.19 -3.23
N LEU A 226 -11.82 -8.40 -3.97
CA LEU A 226 -13.29 -8.38 -3.83
C LEU A 226 -13.99 -9.58 -4.48
N GLY A 227 -13.25 -10.44 -5.18
CA GLY A 227 -13.77 -11.67 -5.77
C GLY A 227 -12.64 -12.66 -6.07
N PRO A 228 -12.96 -13.88 -6.54
CA PRO A 228 -11.91 -14.85 -6.85
C PRO A 228 -11.09 -14.42 -8.07
N THR A 229 -9.76 -14.51 -7.94
CA THR A 229 -8.85 -14.29 -9.07
C THR A 229 -9.06 -15.40 -10.10
N ARG A 230 -9.34 -15.06 -11.36
CA ARG A 230 -9.52 -16.08 -12.42
C ARG A 230 -8.23 -16.88 -12.62
N LYS A 231 -8.29 -18.18 -12.31
CA LYS A 231 -7.19 -19.12 -12.58
C LYS A 231 -7.12 -19.40 -14.08
N SER A 232 -6.08 -18.94 -14.77
CA SER A 232 -5.82 -19.39 -16.15
C SER A 232 -5.33 -20.83 -16.13
N LYS A 233 -6.07 -21.74 -16.78
CA LYS A 233 -5.53 -23.06 -17.16
C LYS A 233 -4.52 -22.80 -18.28
N ILE A 234 -3.25 -22.62 -17.94
CA ILE A 234 -2.18 -22.68 -18.94
C ILE A 234 -2.11 -24.15 -19.38
N PHE A 235 -2.64 -24.45 -20.57
CA PHE A 235 -2.41 -25.74 -21.22
C PHE A 235 -0.91 -25.87 -21.52
N ASN A 236 -0.22 -26.65 -20.71
CA ASN A 236 1.17 -26.98 -20.96
C ASN A 236 1.20 -27.98 -22.14
N ARG A 237 1.79 -27.60 -23.29
CA ARG A 237 1.98 -28.48 -24.47
C ARG A 237 2.87 -29.72 -24.21
N LYS A 238 3.22 -29.99 -22.96
CA LYS A 238 4.07 -31.11 -22.53
C LYS A 238 3.48 -31.81 -21.31
N GLY A 239 2.42 -32.60 -21.51
CA GLY A 239 2.05 -33.84 -20.77
C GLY A 239 2.15 -33.96 -19.23
N LYS A 240 2.45 -32.91 -18.47
CA LYS A 240 2.54 -32.94 -17.01
C LYS A 240 1.29 -32.30 -16.42
N ARG A 241 0.60 -33.02 -15.53
CA ARG A 241 -0.58 -32.53 -14.80
C ARG A 241 -0.21 -31.22 -14.08
N PRO A 242 -0.99 -30.14 -14.23
CA PRO A 242 -0.75 -28.92 -13.49
C PRO A 242 -1.12 -29.17 -12.02
N LEU A 243 -0.16 -28.97 -11.12
CA LEU A 243 -0.44 -28.84 -9.70
C LEU A 243 -1.30 -27.58 -9.46
N PRO A 244 -2.26 -27.62 -8.51
CA PRO A 244 -3.08 -26.47 -8.20
C PRO A 244 -2.17 -25.33 -7.73
N LYS A 245 -2.15 -24.24 -8.51
CA LYS A 245 -1.54 -22.99 -8.06
C LYS A 245 -2.51 -22.32 -7.11
N ILE A 246 -2.03 -22.00 -5.92
CA ILE A 246 -2.72 -21.18 -4.92
C ILE A 246 -2.44 -19.71 -5.30
N TYR A 247 -3.47 -18.87 -5.31
CA TYR A 247 -3.42 -17.51 -5.82
C TYR A 247 -3.48 -16.54 -4.65
N ILE A 248 -2.36 -16.28 -3.99
CA ILE A 248 -2.27 -15.18 -3.04
C ILE A 248 -1.80 -13.96 -3.84
N LEU A 249 -2.66 -12.94 -3.92
CA LEU A 249 -2.35 -11.63 -4.51
C LEU A 249 -1.94 -10.65 -3.45
#